data_AF-F6I130-F1
#
_entry.id   AF-F6I130-F1
#
_cell.length_a   1.000
_cell.length_b   1.000
_cell.length_c   1.000
_cell.angle_alpha   90.00
_cell.angle_beta   90.00
_cell.angle_gamma   90.00
#
_symmetry.space_group_name_H-M   'P 1'
#
loop_
_entity.id
_entity.type
_entity.pdbx_description
1 polymer ?
#
loop_
_entity_poly.entity_id
_entity_poly.type
_entity_poly.pdbx_seq_one_letter_code
_entity_poly.pdbx_strand_id
1 'polypeptide(L)'
;MAASASASAVDLAPNPSSVDGLLWWDSFSLLLTELESVSPSSDLPPFLVKKVKDNHAWFVDMFSLFKPPNKKSREALDSKQVKIGTRQLTVQPELKEAALKVSNSLVRL
;
A
#
# COMPACT_ATOMS: atom_id res chain seq x y z
N MET A 1 -21.66 -46.60 -15.53
CA MET A 1 -20.45 -46.07 -14.85
C MET A 1 -19.41 -45.76 -15.91
N ALA A 2 -19.18 -44.48 -16.21
CA ALA A 2 -17.91 -43.93 -16.70
C ALA A 2 -18.08 -42.41 -16.67
N ALA A 3 -17.55 -41.79 -15.61
CA ALA A 3 -17.61 -40.35 -15.41
C ALA A 3 -16.67 -39.67 -16.42
N SER A 4 -17.21 -38.76 -17.22
CA SER A 4 -16.41 -37.84 -18.03
C SER A 4 -15.94 -36.72 -17.10
N ALA A 5 -14.62 -36.66 -16.88
CA ALA A 5 -13.98 -35.64 -16.05
C ALA A 5 -13.93 -34.32 -16.82
N SER A 6 -14.73 -33.35 -16.38
CA SER A 6 -14.59 -31.95 -16.77
C SER A 6 -13.36 -31.36 -16.07
N ALA A 7 -12.25 -31.26 -16.81
CA ALA A 7 -11.08 -30.50 -16.39
C ALA A 7 -11.49 -29.03 -16.23
N SER A 8 -11.64 -28.58 -14.98
CA SER A 8 -11.80 -27.18 -14.66
C SER A 8 -10.47 -26.49 -14.97
N ALA A 9 -10.47 -25.67 -16.02
CA ALA A 9 -9.41 -24.71 -16.28
C ALA A 9 -9.32 -23.80 -15.05
N VAL A 10 -8.31 -24.03 -14.22
CA VAL A 10 -7.86 -23.06 -13.23
C VAL A 10 -7.34 -21.86 -14.01
N ASP A 11 -8.22 -20.87 -14.15
CA ASP A 11 -7.90 -19.54 -14.65
C ASP A 11 -6.79 -19.00 -13.72
N LEU A 12 -5.55 -19.11 -14.17
CA LEU A 12 -4.38 -18.70 -13.40
C LEU A 12 -4.33 -17.17 -13.45
N ALA A 13 -5.17 -16.54 -12.61
CA ALA A 13 -5.05 -15.11 -12.36
C ALA A 13 -3.58 -14.85 -11.97
N PRO A 14 -2.87 -13.96 -12.68
CA PRO A 14 -1.47 -13.70 -12.38
C PRO A 14 -1.37 -13.29 -10.92
N ASN A 15 -0.49 -13.97 -10.17
CA ASN A 15 -0.25 -13.66 -8.77
C ASN A 15 0.03 -12.15 -8.63
N PRO A 16 -0.62 -11.46 -7.70
CA PRO A 16 -0.47 -10.02 -7.55
C PRO A 16 0.99 -9.69 -7.29
N SER A 17 1.51 -8.69 -8.01
CA SER A 17 2.87 -8.22 -7.80
C SER A 17 2.98 -7.66 -6.38
N SER A 18 3.88 -8.22 -5.57
CA SER A 18 4.06 -7.78 -4.19
C SER A 18 5.20 -6.79 -4.07
N VAL A 19 4.91 -5.69 -3.42
CA VAL A 19 5.87 -4.64 -3.07
C VAL A 19 5.94 -4.47 -1.56
N ASP A 20 6.96 -3.74 -1.12
CA ASP A 20 7.25 -3.48 0.29
C ASP A 20 6.06 -2.83 1.00
N GLY A 21 5.69 -3.36 2.18
CA GLY A 21 4.56 -2.85 2.98
C GLY A 21 4.78 -1.43 3.50
N LEU A 22 6.05 -1.01 3.65
CA LEU A 22 6.39 0.37 4.01
C LEU A 22 6.02 1.38 2.93
N LEU A 23 5.66 0.95 1.71
CA LEU A 23 5.15 1.85 0.67
C LEU A 23 3.71 2.30 0.92
N TRP A 24 3.03 1.72 1.92
CA TRP A 24 1.73 2.20 2.34
C TRP A 24 1.88 3.19 3.50
N TRP A 25 1.24 4.34 3.34
CA TRP A 25 1.11 5.36 4.37
C TRP A 25 -0.37 5.50 4.71
N ASP A 26 -0.75 5.23 5.96
CA ASP A 26 -2.07 5.60 6.44
C ASP A 26 -2.14 7.12 6.63
N SER A 27 -3.27 7.73 6.29
CA SER A 27 -3.40 9.19 6.25
C SER A 27 -3.01 9.84 7.58
N PHE A 28 -1.94 10.64 7.55
CA PHE A 28 -1.47 11.39 8.71
C PHE A 28 -2.53 12.32 9.28
N SER A 29 -3.31 12.96 8.40
CA SER A 29 -4.36 13.90 8.79
C SER A 29 -5.42 13.23 9.66
N LEU A 30 -5.79 11.98 9.32
CA LEU A 30 -6.75 11.22 10.11
C LEU A 30 -6.20 10.86 11.48
N LEU A 31 -4.94 10.41 11.55
CA LEU A 31 -4.29 10.12 12.83
C LEU A 31 -4.19 11.39 13.69
N LEU A 32 -3.82 12.52 13.09
CA LEU A 32 -3.69 13.79 13.80
C LEU A 32 -5.03 14.24 14.39
N THR A 33 -6.11 14.22 13.59
CA THR A 33 -7.46 14.53 14.08
C THR A 33 -7.88 13.61 15.23
N GLU A 34 -7.60 12.31 15.12
CA GLU A 34 -7.90 11.37 16.20
C GLU A 34 -7.08 11.68 17.48
N LEU A 35 -5.80 12.01 17.36
CA LEU A 35 -4.96 12.40 18.49
C LEU A 35 -5.43 13.70 19.15
N GLU A 36 -5.82 14.70 18.36
CA GLU A 36 -6.33 15.99 18.84
C GLU A 36 -7.66 15.85 19.59
N SER A 37 -8.44 14.80 19.28
CA SER A 37 -9.70 14.51 19.98
C SER A 37 -9.51 13.88 21.37
N VAL A 38 -8.29 13.46 21.72
CA VAL A 38 -8.00 12.84 23.02
C VAL A 38 -7.64 13.90 24.05
N SER A 39 -8.23 13.79 25.24
CA SER A 39 -7.89 14.65 26.39
C SER A 39 -6.42 14.47 26.80
N PRO A 40 -5.62 15.55 26.96
CA PRO A 40 -4.20 15.47 27.31
C PRO A 40 -3.89 14.79 28.65
N SER A 41 -4.87 14.71 29.54
CA SER A 41 -4.75 14.11 30.87
C SER A 41 -5.20 12.64 30.94
N SER A 42 -5.67 12.07 29.83
CA SER A 42 -6.15 10.69 29.75
C SER A 42 -5.11 9.79 29.09
N ASP A 43 -5.08 8.52 29.50
CA ASP A 43 -4.30 7.51 28.80
C ASP A 43 -4.75 7.39 27.34
N LEU A 44 -3.79 7.19 26.43
CA LEU A 44 -4.09 7.07 25.02
C LEU A 44 -4.88 5.77 24.75
N PRO A 45 -6.02 5.84 24.02
CA PRO A 45 -6.77 4.66 23.63
C PRO A 45 -5.87 3.57 22.98
N PRO A 46 -6.03 2.28 23.32
CA PRO A 46 -5.15 1.21 22.81
C PRO A 46 -5.05 1.14 21.28
N PHE A 47 -6.13 1.48 20.57
CA PHE A 47 -6.13 1.49 19.11
C PHE A 47 -5.22 2.60 18.54
N LEU A 48 -5.14 3.76 19.20
CA LEU A 48 -4.24 4.85 18.82
C LEU A 48 -2.79 4.51 19.14
N VAL A 49 -2.53 3.89 20.30
CA VAL A 49 -1.19 3.36 20.62
C VAL A 49 -0.71 2.42 19.52
N LYS A 50 -1.58 1.52 19.07
CA LYS A 50 -1.27 0.61 17.95
C LYS A 50 -1.00 1.37 16.66
N LYS A 51 -1.87 2.31 16.26
CA LYS A 51 -1.68 3.12 15.03
C LYS A 51 -0.36 3.91 15.05
N VAL A 52 -0.01 4.52 16.19
CA VAL A 52 1.24 5.27 16.33
C VAL A 52 2.45 4.33 16.18
N LYS A 53 2.41 3.15 16.80
CA LYS A 53 3.48 2.15 16.66
C LYS A 53 3.61 1.63 15.23
N ASP A 54 2.49 1.31 14.58
CA ASP A 54 2.47 0.80 13.22
C ASP A 54 3.02 1.82 12.19
N ASN A 55 2.85 3.12 12.46
CA ASN A 55 3.31 4.22 11.59
C ASN A 55 4.63 4.85 12.05
N HIS A 56 5.24 4.34 13.12
CA HIS A 56 6.43 4.96 13.75
C HIS A 56 7.57 5.19 12.76
N ALA A 57 7.87 4.21 11.90
CA ALA A 57 8.93 4.33 10.88
C ALA A 57 8.71 5.52 9.96
N TRP A 58 7.47 5.81 9.59
CA TRP A 58 7.15 6.95 8.74
C TRP A 58 7.16 8.29 9.47
N PHE A 59 7.00 8.34 10.80
CA PHE A 59 7.20 9.59 11.55
C PHE A 59 8.67 9.96 11.69
N VAL A 60 9.53 8.96 11.87
CA VAL A 60 10.96 9.18 12.10
C VAL A 60 11.72 9.31 10.79
N ASP A 61 11.43 8.43 9.82
CA ASP A 61 12.22 8.26 8.59
C ASP A 61 11.44 8.63 7.33
N MET A 62 10.46 9.55 7.43
CA MET A 62 9.52 9.89 6.34
C MET A 62 10.22 10.04 4.98
N PHE A 63 11.26 10.88 4.91
CA PHE A 63 11.96 11.17 3.65
C PHE A 63 12.77 9.99 3.12
N SER A 64 13.26 9.11 4.00
CA SER A 64 14.02 7.91 3.64
C SER A 64 13.11 6.80 3.09
N LEU A 65 11.82 6.82 3.43
CA LEU A 65 10.83 5.84 2.93
C LEU A 65 10.33 6.16 1.52
N PHE A 66 10.46 7.41 1.06
CA PHE A 66 10.25 7.76 -0.35
C PHE A 66 11.39 7.22 -1.21
N LYS A 67 11.24 5.97 -1.62
CA LYS A 67 12.21 5.30 -2.50
C LYS A 67 12.19 5.93 -3.90
N PRO A 68 13.35 6.06 -4.56
CA PRO A 68 13.39 6.53 -5.93
C PRO A 68 12.61 5.57 -6.85
N PRO A 69 12.09 6.07 -7.98
CA PRO A 69 11.43 5.24 -8.97
C PRO A 69 12.35 4.10 -9.43
N ASN A 70 11.81 2.88 -9.45
CA ASN A 70 12.57 1.70 -9.83
C ASN A 70 11.78 0.79 -10.77
N LYS A 71 12.50 -0.09 -11.47
CA LYS A 71 11.92 -0.99 -12.47
C LYS A 71 10.85 -1.90 -11.87
N LYS A 72 11.10 -2.47 -10.69
CA LYS A 72 10.18 -3.40 -10.00
C LYS A 72 8.86 -2.72 -9.64
N SER A 73 8.89 -1.51 -9.09
CA SER A 73 7.67 -0.76 -8.74
C SER A 73 6.89 -0.32 -9.97
N ARG A 74 7.57 -0.01 -11.09
CA ARG A 74 6.92 0.29 -12.37
C ARG A 74 6.23 -0.94 -12.96
N GLU A 75 6.93 -2.07 -13.03
CA GLU A 75 6.37 -3.34 -13.54
C GLU A 75 5.22 -3.86 -12.68
N ALA A 76 5.22 -3.57 -11.37
CA ALA A 76 4.10 -3.91 -10.51
C ALA A 76 2.78 -3.25 -10.99
N LEU A 77 2.85 -2.02 -11.50
CA LEU A 77 1.69 -1.31 -12.06
C LEU A 77 1.21 -1.85 -13.41
N ASP A 78 1.96 -2.74 -14.06
CA ASP A 78 1.50 -3.46 -15.25
C ASP A 78 0.58 -4.64 -14.87
N SER A 79 0.56 -5.03 -13.59
CA SER A 79 -0.34 -6.06 -13.07
C SER A 79 -1.75 -5.49 -12.80
N LYS A 80 -2.79 -6.32 -12.95
CA LYS A 80 -4.17 -5.94 -12.57
C LYS A 80 -4.31 -5.67 -11.07
N GLN A 81 -3.48 -6.33 -10.25
CA GLN A 81 -3.48 -6.19 -8.81
C GLN A 81 -2.06 -6.08 -8.27
N VAL A 82 -1.88 -5.20 -7.28
CA VAL A 82 -0.63 -4.98 -6.55
C VAL A 82 -0.88 -5.25 -5.08
N LYS A 83 0.01 -6.00 -4.43
CA LYS A 83 -0.03 -6.25 -2.99
C LYS A 83 1.01 -5.37 -2.30
N ILE A 84 0.57 -4.52 -1.38
CA ILE A 84 1.42 -3.64 -0.56
C ILE A 84 1.26 -4.09 0.91
N GLY A 85 2.26 -4.81 1.43
CA GLY A 85 2.16 -5.40 2.75
C GLY A 85 0.98 -6.36 2.87
N THR A 86 0.04 -6.06 3.77
CA THR A 86 -1.20 -6.84 3.96
C THR A 86 -2.34 -6.41 3.03
N ARG A 87 -2.18 -5.31 2.29
CA ARG A 87 -3.23 -4.69 1.45
C ARG A 87 -3.10 -5.14 0.00
N GLN A 88 -4.23 -5.26 -0.69
CA GLN A 88 -4.31 -5.57 -2.11
C GLN A 88 -5.06 -4.44 -2.83
N LEU A 89 -4.47 -3.91 -3.89
CA LEU A 89 -4.99 -2.79 -4.67
C LEU A 89 -5.23 -3.24 -6.10
N THR A 90 -6.34 -2.83 -6.67
CA THR A 90 -6.62 -3.00 -8.10
C THR A 90 -6.06 -1.82 -8.87
N VAL A 91 -5.27 -2.09 -9.91
CA VAL A 91 -4.69 -1.04 -10.75
C VAL A 91 -5.72 -0.62 -11.79
N GLN A 92 -6.22 0.60 -11.67
CA GLN A 92 -7.05 1.22 -12.69
C GLN A 92 -6.13 1.94 -13.71
N PRO A 93 -6.35 1.76 -15.03
CA PRO A 93 -5.52 2.39 -16.06
C PRO A 93 -5.41 3.92 -15.91
N GLU A 94 -6.49 4.57 -15.51
CA GLU A 94 -6.58 6.03 -15.33
C GLU A 94 -5.69 6.49 -14.17
N LEU A 95 -5.63 5.71 -13.09
CA LEU A 95 -4.81 5.98 -11.91
C LEU A 95 -3.35 5.59 -12.12
N LYS A 96 -3.07 4.59 -12.97
CA LYS A 96 -1.70 4.20 -13.35
C LYS A 96 -0.95 5.36 -13.99
N GLU A 97 -1.57 6.02 -14.98
CA GLU A 97 -0.95 7.17 -15.65
C GLU A 97 -0.69 8.32 -14.68
N ALA A 98 -1.61 8.59 -13.75
CA ALA A 98 -1.41 9.57 -12.69
C ALA A 98 -0.24 9.18 -11.77
N ALA A 99 -0.16 7.92 -11.35
CA ALA A 99 0.93 7.41 -10.52
C ALA A 99 2.29 7.54 -11.22
N LEU A 100 2.38 7.24 -12.52
CA LEU A 100 3.60 7.41 -13.30
C LEU A 100 4.02 8.89 -13.42
N LYS A 101 3.07 9.80 -13.61
CA LYS A 101 3.34 11.26 -13.62
C LYS A 101 3.91 11.74 -12.28
N VAL A 102 3.29 11.34 -11.16
CA VAL A 102 3.79 11.68 -9.81
C VAL A 102 5.18 11.09 -9.60
N SER A 103 5.38 9.82 -9.95
CA SER A 103 6.67 9.14 -9.84
C SER A 103 7.77 9.89 -10.60
N ASN A 104 7.50 10.38 -11.81
CA ASN A 104 8.48 11.14 -12.60
C ASN A 104 8.81 12.51 -11.99
N SER A 105 7.86 13.16 -11.32
CA SER A 105 8.10 14.43 -10.62
C SER A 105 9.04 14.27 -9.42
N LEU A 106 9.07 13.09 -8.80
CA LEU A 106 9.95 12.79 -7.65
C LEU A 106 11.39 12.45 -8.05
N VAL A 107 11.71 12.31 -9.35
CA VAL A 107 13.06 12.00 -9.86
C VAL A 107 14.00 13.22 -9.85
N ARG A 108 13.47 14.43 -9.62
CA ARG A 108 14.25 15.67 -9.59
C ARG A 108 14.34 16.25 -8.17
N LEU A 109 15.16 15.64 -7.32
CA LEU A 109 15.80 16.27 -6.17
C LEU A 109 17.22 15.73 -6.03
#